data_AF-A0A379FJF9-F1
#
_entry.id   AF-A0A379FJF9-F1
#
_cell.length_a   1.000
_cell.length_b   1.000
_cell.length_c   1.000
_cell.angle_alpha   90.00
_cell.angle_beta   90.00
_cell.angle_gamma   90.00
#
_symmetry.space_group_name_H-M   'P 1'
#
loop_
_entity.id
_entity.type
_entity.pdbx_description
1 polymer ?
#
loop_
_entity_poly.entity_id
_entity_poly.type
_entity_poly.pdbx_seq_one_letter_code
_entity_poly.pdbx_strand_id
1 'polypeptide(L)'
;MLLIIQSGLKIGKGANYYLSVPELPINGNNTEFLLSGGYMKGVDFSTYRPIKDWKDQNLKDGIEESGKHAWYEDDEPLKPWEGLTRPKYTGWDENNKYSWVKFTHILR
;
A
#
# COMPACT_ATOMS: atom_id res chain seq x y z
N MET A 1 -24.71 -10.09 -24.66
CA MET A 1 -24.30 -9.69 -23.29
C MET A 1 -23.21 -10.57 -22.67
N LEU A 2 -22.63 -11.58 -23.37
CA LEU A 2 -21.51 -12.38 -22.85
C LEU A 2 -20.12 -11.88 -23.30
N LEU A 3 -20.01 -11.18 -24.43
CA LEU A 3 -18.73 -10.76 -25.01
C LEU A 3 -17.96 -9.69 -24.19
N ILE A 4 -18.67 -8.87 -23.41
CA ILE A 4 -18.10 -7.73 -22.68
C ILE A 4 -17.24 -8.19 -21.48
N ILE A 5 -17.55 -9.36 -20.90
CA ILE A 5 -16.89 -9.86 -19.68
C ILE A 5 -15.47 -10.37 -20.01
N GLN A 6 -15.27 -10.93 -21.21
CA GLN A 6 -13.98 -11.53 -21.59
C GLN A 6 -12.91 -10.49 -21.98
N SER A 7 -13.31 -9.33 -22.51
CA SER A 7 -12.39 -8.19 -22.73
C SER A 7 -11.95 -7.53 -21.42
N GLY A 8 -12.80 -7.58 -20.37
CA GLY A 8 -12.52 -6.99 -19.07
C GLY A 8 -11.26 -7.56 -18.40
N LEU A 9 -10.96 -8.85 -18.62
CA LEU A 9 -9.80 -9.53 -18.04
C LEU A 9 -8.44 -8.99 -18.57
N LYS A 10 -8.44 -8.26 -19.69
CA LYS A 10 -7.21 -7.72 -20.31
C LYS A 10 -6.94 -6.25 -19.95
N ILE A 11 -7.87 -5.59 -19.28
CA ILE A 11 -7.80 -4.17 -18.92
C ILE A 11 -7.90 -4.02 -17.39
N GLY A 12 -7.44 -2.89 -16.85
CA GLY A 12 -7.58 -2.60 -15.41
C GLY A 12 -6.46 -3.09 -14.50
N LYS A 13 -5.32 -3.53 -15.06
CA LYS A 13 -4.12 -3.79 -14.24
C LYS A 13 -3.62 -2.48 -13.61
N GLY A 14 -3.86 -2.30 -12.31
CA GLY A 14 -3.50 -1.07 -11.58
C GLY A 14 -2.14 -1.08 -10.90
N ALA A 15 -1.55 -2.26 -10.66
CA ALA A 15 -0.27 -2.37 -9.96
C ALA A 15 0.56 -3.56 -10.44
N ASN A 16 1.87 -3.48 -10.21
CA ASN A 16 2.83 -4.58 -10.38
C ASN A 16 3.34 -5.10 -9.03
N TYR A 17 2.73 -4.67 -7.92
CA TYR A 17 3.22 -4.90 -6.57
C TYR A 17 2.00 -5.19 -5.71
N TYR A 18 2.04 -6.28 -4.95
CA TYR A 18 0.92 -6.75 -4.14
C TYR A 18 1.39 -6.95 -2.70
N LEU A 19 0.58 -6.50 -1.75
CA LEU A 19 0.84 -6.61 -0.32
C LEU A 19 -0.45 -7.03 0.39
N SER A 20 -0.34 -8.01 1.28
CA SER A 20 -1.37 -8.38 2.25
C SER A 20 -0.71 -8.74 3.58
N VAL A 21 -1.42 -8.54 4.68
CA VAL A 21 -0.99 -8.94 6.03
C VAL A 21 -1.70 -10.22 6.45
N PRO A 22 -1.08 -11.07 7.30
CA PRO A 22 -1.77 -12.22 7.86
C PRO A 22 -2.92 -11.76 8.76
N GLU A 23 -4.00 -12.52 8.79
CA GLU A 23 -5.25 -12.13 9.44
C GLU A 23 -5.97 -13.33 10.07
N LEU A 24 -6.94 -13.06 10.94
CA LEU A 24 -7.68 -14.05 11.73
C LEU A 24 -6.74 -14.84 12.66
N PRO A 25 -6.22 -14.20 13.73
CA PRO A 25 -5.38 -14.87 14.71
C PRO A 25 -6.15 -15.99 15.41
N ILE A 26 -5.51 -17.15 15.57
CA ILE A 26 -6.13 -18.35 16.17
C ILE A 26 -5.54 -18.72 17.54
N ASN A 27 -4.63 -17.91 18.06
CA ASN A 27 -4.08 -18.07 19.40
C ASN A 27 -3.93 -16.72 20.14
N GLY A 28 -3.88 -16.75 21.47
CA GLY A 28 -3.85 -15.52 22.30
C GLY A 28 -2.53 -14.75 22.24
N ASN A 29 -1.46 -15.36 21.72
CA ASN A 29 -0.16 -14.73 21.54
C ASN A 29 0.01 -14.09 20.14
N ASN A 30 -0.98 -14.32 19.27
CA ASN A 30 -1.04 -13.88 17.89
C ASN A 30 0.20 -14.22 17.06
N THR A 31 0.59 -15.48 17.12
CA THR A 31 1.69 -16.05 16.32
C THR A 31 1.19 -16.98 15.22
N GLU A 32 -0.10 -17.29 15.22
CA GLU A 32 -0.76 -18.19 14.28
C GLU A 32 -1.99 -17.52 13.69
N PHE A 33 -2.14 -17.62 12.36
CA PHE A 33 -3.17 -16.93 11.59
C PHE A 33 -3.83 -17.89 10.61
N LEU A 34 -5.15 -17.78 10.46
CA LEU A 34 -5.89 -18.58 9.49
C LEU A 34 -5.67 -18.08 8.04
N LEU A 35 -5.50 -16.76 7.86
CA LEU A 35 -5.21 -16.16 6.56
C LEU A 35 -3.74 -15.75 6.48
N SER A 36 -3.09 -16.13 5.39
CA SER A 36 -1.68 -15.80 5.13
C SER A 36 -1.53 -14.41 4.52
N GLY A 37 -0.44 -13.72 4.89
CA GLY A 37 -0.02 -12.47 4.29
C GLY A 37 1.31 -12.58 3.57
N GLY A 38 1.59 -11.63 2.70
CA GLY A 38 2.88 -11.53 2.04
C GLY A 38 2.99 -10.37 1.08
N TYR A 39 4.16 -10.30 0.46
CA TYR A 39 4.51 -9.33 -0.55
C TYR A 39 4.91 -10.03 -1.85
N MET A 40 4.48 -9.52 -3.00
CA MET A 40 4.80 -10.10 -4.30
C MET A 40 5.00 -9.02 -5.37
N LYS A 41 5.97 -9.22 -6.27
CA LYS A 41 6.17 -8.41 -7.46
C LYS A 41 5.56 -9.11 -8.68
N GLY A 42 4.61 -8.45 -9.32
CA GLY A 42 3.98 -8.91 -10.54
C GLY A 42 3.20 -10.20 -10.31
N VAL A 43 3.04 -10.99 -11.38
CA VAL A 43 2.42 -12.32 -11.32
C VAL A 43 3.55 -13.36 -11.29
N ASP A 44 4.50 -13.17 -10.38
CA ASP A 44 5.69 -14.02 -10.23
C ASP A 44 5.80 -14.49 -8.77
N PHE A 45 5.36 -15.73 -8.54
CA PHE A 45 5.40 -16.37 -7.23
C PHE A 45 6.82 -16.59 -6.70
N SER A 46 7.85 -16.57 -7.54
CA SER A 46 9.24 -16.65 -7.05
C SER A 46 9.65 -15.40 -6.26
N THR A 47 8.93 -14.29 -6.44
CA THR A 47 9.15 -13.03 -5.70
C THR A 47 8.34 -12.94 -4.42
N TYR A 48 7.54 -13.97 -4.10
CA TYR A 48 6.69 -13.99 -2.91
C TYR A 48 7.55 -14.04 -1.65
N ARG A 49 7.36 -13.05 -0.78
CA ARG A 49 7.93 -13.00 0.58
C ARG A 49 6.78 -13.12 1.58
N PRO A 50 6.75 -14.19 2.41
CA PRO A 50 5.71 -14.31 3.44
C PRO A 50 5.89 -13.25 4.53
N ILE A 51 4.75 -12.73 5.01
CA ILE A 51 4.65 -11.91 6.23
C ILE A 51 3.93 -12.77 7.25
N LYS A 52 4.67 -13.24 8.27
CA LYS A 52 4.17 -14.23 9.24
C LYS A 52 3.39 -13.61 10.38
N ASP A 53 3.73 -12.38 10.73
CA ASP A 53 3.13 -11.62 11.80
C ASP A 53 3.29 -10.11 11.53
N TRP A 54 2.64 -9.29 12.36
CA TRP A 54 2.74 -7.82 12.29
C TRP A 54 4.04 -7.24 12.85
N LYS A 55 4.94 -8.08 13.38
CA LYS A 55 6.25 -7.65 13.88
C LYS A 55 7.30 -7.60 12.77
N ASP A 56 6.97 -8.10 11.57
CA ASP A 56 7.82 -8.07 10.38
C ASP A 56 8.46 -6.69 10.15
N GLN A 57 9.78 -6.63 10.29
CA GLN A 57 10.50 -5.37 10.25
C GLN A 57 10.56 -4.77 8.84
N ASN A 58 10.65 -5.61 7.80
CA ASN A 58 10.59 -5.15 6.40
C ASN A 58 9.25 -4.49 6.06
N LEU A 59 8.15 -4.98 6.65
CA LEU A 59 6.85 -4.34 6.50
C LEU A 59 6.82 -2.97 7.20
N LYS A 60 7.27 -2.91 8.46
CA LYS A 60 7.26 -1.66 9.25
C LYS A 60 8.15 -0.59 8.65
N ASP A 61 9.38 -0.96 8.32
CA ASP A 61 10.38 -0.05 7.75
C ASP A 61 10.19 0.16 6.26
N GLY A 62 9.31 -0.61 5.61
CA GLY A 62 9.03 -0.47 4.18
C GLY A 62 8.01 0.64 3.89
N ILE A 63 7.14 1.02 4.83
CA ILE A 63 6.00 1.89 4.53
C ILE A 63 6.35 3.37 4.80
N GLU A 64 6.07 4.22 3.83
CA GLU A 64 6.20 5.68 3.93
C GLU A 64 5.05 6.39 3.21
N GLU A 65 4.77 7.63 3.59
CA GLU A 65 3.75 8.47 2.95
C GLU A 65 4.31 9.84 2.55
N SER A 66 3.98 10.29 1.35
CA SER A 66 4.35 11.63 0.84
C SER A 66 3.12 12.50 0.62
N GLY A 67 3.23 13.78 0.98
CA GLY A 67 2.24 14.82 0.71
C GLY A 67 2.49 15.63 -0.56
N LYS A 68 3.49 15.27 -1.40
CA LYS A 68 3.93 16.07 -2.56
C LYS A 68 2.79 16.50 -3.50
N HIS A 69 1.84 15.60 -3.76
CA HIS A 69 0.66 15.86 -4.61
C HIS A 69 -0.66 15.90 -3.82
N ALA A 70 -0.57 15.98 -2.48
CA ALA A 70 -1.71 16.08 -1.58
C ALA A 70 -1.72 17.41 -0.83
N TRP A 71 -2.88 17.87 -0.37
CA TRP A 71 -3.07 19.15 0.32
C TRP A 71 -2.55 19.15 1.77
N TYR A 72 -1.26 18.88 1.93
CA TYR A 72 -0.52 18.93 3.19
C TYR A 72 0.77 19.74 3.06
N GLU A 73 1.30 20.21 4.19
CA GLU A 73 2.51 21.04 4.22
C GLU A 73 3.78 20.27 3.82
N ASP A 74 3.91 19.02 4.24
CA ASP A 74 5.13 18.21 4.07
C ASP A 74 5.09 17.39 2.77
N ASP A 75 6.11 17.54 1.94
CA ASP A 75 6.22 16.84 0.66
C ASP A 75 7.07 15.55 0.76
N GLU A 76 8.04 15.51 1.65
CA GLU A 76 8.95 14.38 1.79
C GLU A 76 8.24 13.11 2.28
N PRO A 77 8.67 11.92 1.82
CA PRO A 77 8.21 10.66 2.38
C PRO A 77 8.56 10.55 3.87
N LEU A 78 7.56 10.26 4.70
CA LEU A 78 7.73 10.05 6.14
C LEU A 78 7.23 8.67 6.54
N LYS A 79 7.91 8.07 7.52
CA LYS A 79 7.41 6.89 8.21
C LYS A 79 6.11 7.25 8.94
N PRO A 80 5.12 6.34 9.03
CA PRO A 80 3.86 6.64 9.71
C PRO A 80 4.02 7.12 11.16
N TRP A 81 5.00 6.60 11.92
CA TRP A 81 5.25 7.03 13.31
C TRP A 81 5.92 8.40 13.45
N GLU A 82 6.52 8.90 12.37
CA GLU A 82 7.07 10.27 12.23
C GLU A 82 6.12 11.17 11.42
N GLY A 83 4.99 10.63 10.96
CA GLY A 83 4.11 11.23 9.98
C GLY A 83 3.40 12.49 10.51
N LEU A 84 3.26 13.47 9.63
CA LEU A 84 2.61 14.75 9.91
C LEU A 84 1.35 14.89 9.06
N THR A 85 0.33 15.54 9.59
CA THR A 85 -0.94 15.80 8.89
C THR A 85 -1.37 17.25 9.09
N ARG A 86 -0.60 18.17 8.50
CA ARG A 86 -0.86 19.62 8.55
C ARG A 86 -1.49 20.06 7.23
N PRO A 87 -2.79 20.42 7.21
CA PRO A 87 -3.52 20.68 5.96
C PRO A 87 -3.03 21.97 5.28
N LYS A 88 -2.90 21.92 3.96
CA LYS A 88 -2.53 23.05 3.11
C LYS A 88 -3.29 22.98 1.79
N TYR A 89 -4.54 23.43 1.80
CA TYR A 89 -5.36 23.49 0.60
C TYR A 89 -4.87 24.61 -0.33
N THR A 90 -4.63 24.29 -1.59
CA THR A 90 -4.09 25.21 -2.60
C THR A 90 -4.97 25.33 -3.84
N GLY A 91 -6.17 24.74 -3.82
CA GLY A 91 -6.95 24.52 -5.05
C GLY A 91 -6.49 23.30 -5.83
N TRP A 92 -7.21 22.98 -6.90
CA TRP A 92 -6.85 21.91 -7.82
C TRP A 92 -5.74 22.36 -8.77
N ASP A 93 -4.67 21.57 -8.83
CA ASP A 93 -3.60 21.74 -9.80
C ASP A 93 -3.11 20.36 -10.26
N GLU A 94 -3.26 20.08 -11.56
CA GLU A 94 -2.92 18.78 -12.17
C GLU A 94 -1.43 18.42 -12.05
N ASN A 95 -0.55 19.42 -11.94
CA ASN A 95 0.90 19.22 -11.85
C ASN A 95 1.41 19.32 -10.40
N ASN A 96 0.58 19.82 -9.47
CA ASN A 96 0.94 20.00 -8.06
C ASN A 96 -0.03 19.23 -7.15
N LYS A 97 -0.74 19.91 -6.23
CA LYS A 97 -1.58 19.28 -5.22
C LYS A 97 -3.03 19.26 -5.68
N TYR A 98 -3.63 18.07 -5.71
CA TYR A 98 -4.97 17.85 -6.27
C TYR A 98 -5.85 16.90 -5.44
N SER A 99 -5.37 16.44 -4.29
CA SER A 99 -6.05 15.41 -3.49
C SER A 99 -5.85 15.59 -1.99
N TRP A 100 -6.78 15.05 -1.20
CA TRP A 100 -6.59 14.84 0.24
C TRP A 100 -5.93 13.49 0.56
N VAL A 101 -5.79 12.60 -0.42
CA VAL A 101 -5.16 11.30 -0.22
C VAL A 101 -3.65 11.45 -0.36
N LYS A 102 -2.90 11.10 0.68
CA LYS A 102 -1.43 11.01 0.62
C LYS A 102 -1.00 9.85 -0.29
N PHE A 103 0.21 9.96 -0.83
CA PHE A 103 0.78 8.88 -1.63
C PHE A 103 1.58 7.92 -0.75
N THR A 104 1.18 6.64 -0.70
CA THR A 104 1.87 5.62 0.09
C THR A 104 2.90 4.86 -0.75
N HIS A 105 4.14 4.82 -0.28
CA HIS A 105 5.23 4.01 -0.82
C HIS A 105 5.42 2.72 -0.01
N ILE A 106 5.83 1.65 -0.70
CA ILE A 106 6.34 0.42 -0.08
C ILE A 106 7.78 0.24 -0.58
N LEU A 107 8.73 0.70 0.22
CA LEU A 107 10.17 0.49 0.07
C LEU A 107 10.50 -1.00 0.26
N ARG A 108 11.55 -1.45 -0.42
CA ARG A 108 11.97 -2.85 -0.50
C ARG A 108 13.29 -3.05 0.20
#